data_AF-A0A1M5EWM2-F1
#
_entry.id   AF-A0A1M5EWM2-F1
#
_cell.length_a   1.000
_cell.length_b   1.000
_cell.length_c   1.000
_cell.angle_alpha   90.00
_cell.angle_beta   90.00
_cell.angle_gamma   90.00
#
_symmetry.space_group_name_H-M   'P 1'
#
loop_
_entity.id
_entity.type
_entity.pdbx_description
1 polymer ?
#
loop_
_entity_poly.entity_id
_entity_poly.type
_entity_poly.pdbx_seq_one_letter_code
_entity_poly.pdbx_strand_id
1 'polypeptide(L)'
;MRKLVFTFMLILIGHWNCFSQTVLDTDELNNLDNVFLYSLKRYCESLDSLKVKTVFVKDGEHIGQIWPKKIKSFEIKYLGYFDYRKVIRENDGNVTMVGIGPLQYRKGKFYVDVIPFSTTYSKRAVHFSNGGGLTVYFEYDKERKGLIYKTEEWGGI
;
A
#
# COMPACT_ATOMS: atom_id res chain seq x y z
N MET A 1 20.65 2.81 54.10
CA MET A 1 21.15 2.66 52.72
C MET A 1 20.28 1.73 51.86
N ARG A 2 19.98 0.49 52.27
CA ARG A 2 19.12 -0.46 51.51
C ARG A 2 17.77 0.09 51.04
N LYS A 3 17.06 0.87 51.87
CA LYS A 3 15.75 1.46 51.51
C LYS A 3 15.86 2.58 50.47
N LEU A 4 16.95 3.36 50.49
CA LEU A 4 17.19 4.47 49.56
C LEU A 4 17.49 3.96 48.14
N VAL A 5 18.21 2.84 48.04
CA VAL A 5 18.46 2.15 46.76
C VAL A 5 17.17 1.64 46.13
N PHE A 6 16.26 1.09 46.95
CA PHE A 6 14.95 0.61 46.48
C PHE A 6 14.06 1.75 45.96
N THR A 7 14.06 2.90 46.63
CA THR A 7 13.30 4.08 46.16
C THR A 7 13.85 4.64 44.85
N PHE A 8 15.18 4.67 44.69
CA PHE A 8 15.82 5.14 43.46
C PHE A 8 15.52 4.21 42.26
N MET A 9 15.44 2.90 42.52
CA MET A 9 15.11 1.90 41.50
C MET A 9 13.66 2.01 41.00
N LEU A 10 12.71 2.34 41.88
CA LEU A 10 11.29 2.56 41.52
C LEU A 10 11.07 3.81 40.66
N ILE A 11 11.84 4.88 40.89
CA ILE A 11 11.76 6.12 40.10
C ILE A 11 12.28 5.89 38.67
N LEU A 12 13.31 5.05 38.50
CA LEU A 12 13.86 4.72 37.19
C LEU A 12 12.91 3.88 36.31
N ILE A 13 12.07 3.04 36.92
CA ILE A 13 11.10 2.19 36.18
C ILE A 13 9.85 3.01 35.78
N GLY A 14 9.51 4.05 36.55
CA GLY A 14 8.37 4.95 36.27
C GLY A 14 8.54 5.85 35.03
N HIS A 15 9.76 5.97 34.49
CA HIS A 15 10.05 6.77 33.30
C HIS A 15 10.17 5.95 32.00
N TRP A 16 9.78 4.68 32.00
CA TRP A 16 9.76 3.82 30.80
C TRP A 16 8.54 4.00 29.90
N ASN A 17 7.91 5.18 29.89
CA ASN A 17 7.16 5.61 28.72
C ASN A 17 8.14 6.11 27.66
N CYS A 18 9.00 5.20 27.19
CA CYS A 18 9.75 5.39 25.97
C CYS A 18 8.71 5.35 24.85
N PHE A 19 8.14 6.51 24.54
CA PHE A 19 7.43 6.71 23.28
C PHE A 19 8.49 6.50 22.20
N SER A 20 8.60 5.27 21.71
CA SER A 20 9.33 4.96 20.49
C SER A 20 8.85 5.97 19.45
N GLN A 21 9.80 6.70 18.86
CA GLN A 21 9.50 7.65 17.81
C GLN A 21 8.59 6.96 16.79
N THR A 22 7.35 7.43 16.66
CA THR A 22 6.52 7.05 15.53
C THR A 22 7.06 7.88 14.38
N VAL A 23 8.20 7.49 13.84
CA VAL A 23 8.71 8.10 12.62
C VAL A 23 7.78 7.60 11.52
N LEU A 24 6.82 8.45 11.13
CA LEU A 24 6.02 8.24 9.93
C LEU A 24 6.89 8.62 8.73
N ASP A 25 7.96 7.85 8.52
CA ASP A 25 8.79 7.90 7.33
C ASP A 25 7.98 7.30 6.19
N THR A 26 7.11 8.14 5.63
CA THR A 26 6.25 7.81 4.47
C THR A 26 7.06 7.52 3.19
N ASP A 27 8.39 7.57 3.28
CA ASP A 27 9.39 7.36 2.23
C ASP A 27 10.11 6.00 2.30
N GLU A 28 9.98 5.23 3.39
CA GLU A 28 10.60 3.90 3.46
C GLU A 28 9.92 2.90 2.50
N LEU A 29 10.73 2.31 1.61
CA LEU A 29 10.32 1.47 0.47
C LEU A 29 9.69 0.11 0.85
N ASN A 30 9.53 -0.22 2.13
CA ASN A 30 8.89 -1.47 2.58
C ASN A 30 8.10 -1.28 3.89
N ASN A 31 7.54 -0.10 4.09
CA ASN A 31 6.67 0.19 5.22
C ASN A 31 5.20 0.16 4.75
N LEU A 32 4.33 -0.61 5.40
CA LEU A 32 2.89 -0.58 5.10
C LEU A 32 2.22 0.76 5.44
N ASP A 33 2.93 1.64 6.15
CA ASP A 33 2.53 3.01 6.44
C ASP A 33 3.03 4.01 5.38
N ASN A 34 3.86 3.57 4.41
CA ASN A 34 4.14 4.34 3.20
C ASN A 34 2.84 4.52 2.40
N VAL A 35 2.59 5.73 1.90
CA VAL A 35 1.35 6.09 1.20
C VAL A 35 0.97 5.16 0.04
N PHE A 36 1.94 4.58 -0.68
CA PHE A 36 1.68 3.66 -1.79
C PHE A 36 1.25 2.27 -1.31
N LEU A 37 1.99 1.69 -0.37
CA LEU A 37 1.69 0.38 0.21
C LEU A 37 0.42 0.43 1.07
N TYR A 38 0.20 1.53 1.78
CA TYR A 38 -1.03 1.78 2.51
C TYR A 38 -2.21 1.80 1.54
N SER A 39 -2.09 2.49 0.41
CA SER A 39 -3.15 2.55 -0.59
C SER A 39 -3.45 1.18 -1.20
N LEU A 40 -2.42 0.40 -1.54
CA LEU A 40 -2.58 -0.99 -2.00
C LEU A 40 -3.26 -1.86 -0.93
N LYS A 41 -2.91 -1.67 0.35
CA LYS A 41 -3.56 -2.36 1.47
C LYS A 41 -5.03 -1.99 1.55
N ARG A 42 -5.41 -0.71 1.46
CA ARG A 42 -6.82 -0.28 1.42
C ARG A 42 -7.57 -0.93 0.26
N TYR A 43 -6.96 -0.99 -0.92
CA TYR A 43 -7.53 -1.72 -2.06
C TYR A 43 -7.73 -3.20 -1.74
N CYS A 44 -6.73 -3.91 -1.21
CA CYS A 44 -6.87 -5.32 -0.84
C CYS A 44 -7.99 -5.55 0.18
N GLU A 45 -8.16 -4.64 1.14
CA GLU A 45 -9.24 -4.69 2.13
C GLU A 45 -10.64 -4.55 1.54
N SER A 46 -10.76 -3.90 0.39
CA SER A 46 -12.04 -3.79 -0.32
C SER A 46 -12.41 -5.04 -1.13
N LEU A 47 -11.49 -6.00 -1.28
CA LEU A 47 -11.71 -7.21 -2.06
C LEU A 47 -12.34 -8.34 -1.24
N ASP A 48 -13.15 -9.17 -1.90
CA ASP A 48 -13.63 -10.43 -1.34
C ASP A 48 -12.49 -11.46 -1.31
N SER A 49 -11.89 -11.64 -0.13
CA SER A 49 -10.77 -12.56 0.09
C SER A 49 -11.09 -14.04 -0.15
N LEU A 50 -12.37 -14.42 -0.26
CA LEU A 50 -12.76 -15.78 -0.63
C LEU A 50 -12.64 -16.00 -2.15
N LYS A 51 -12.83 -14.94 -2.94
CA LYS A 51 -12.77 -14.96 -4.41
C LYS A 51 -11.38 -14.61 -4.95
N VAL A 52 -10.70 -13.66 -4.29
CA VAL A 52 -9.39 -13.19 -4.73
C VAL A 52 -8.34 -13.63 -3.72
N LYS A 53 -7.38 -14.44 -4.19
CA LYS A 53 -6.22 -14.87 -3.38
C LYS A 53 -4.92 -14.18 -3.76
N THR A 54 -4.80 -13.80 -5.02
CA THR A 54 -3.61 -13.14 -5.57
C THR A 54 -4.00 -11.81 -6.19
N VAL A 55 -3.27 -10.76 -5.82
CA VAL A 55 -3.36 -9.43 -6.43
C VAL A 55 -2.13 -9.24 -7.30
N PHE A 56 -2.34 -9.14 -8.61
CA PHE A 56 -1.28 -8.85 -9.57
C PHE A 56 -1.12 -7.33 -9.65
N VAL A 57 0.06 -6.85 -9.32
CA VAL A 57 0.39 -5.42 -9.32
C VAL A 57 1.35 -5.16 -10.48
N LYS A 58 1.07 -4.14 -11.28
CA LYS A 58 1.99 -3.71 -12.34
C LYS A 58 3.22 -3.11 -11.69
N ASP A 59 4.38 -3.72 -11.90
CA ASP A 59 5.66 -3.14 -11.48
C ASP A 59 5.87 -1.83 -12.26
N GLY A 60 6.14 -0.74 -11.55
CA GLY A 60 6.20 0.62 -12.07
C GLY A 60 7.22 1.43 -11.29
N GLU A 61 7.52 2.65 -11.73
CA GLU A 61 8.64 3.46 -11.22
C GLU A 61 8.63 3.72 -9.69
N HIS A 62 7.49 3.53 -9.03
CA HIS A 62 7.31 3.73 -7.59
C HIS A 62 7.31 2.43 -6.78
N ILE A 63 7.38 1.28 -7.44
CA ILE A 63 7.30 -0.05 -6.84
C ILE A 63 8.70 -0.69 -6.88
N GLY A 64 9.21 -1.08 -5.71
CA GLY A 64 10.52 -1.70 -5.59
C GLY A 64 10.44 -3.21 -5.41
N GLN A 65 11.46 -3.95 -5.85
CA GLN A 65 11.55 -5.42 -5.64
C GLN A 65 11.55 -5.86 -4.16
N ILE A 66 11.73 -4.91 -3.25
CA ILE A 66 11.72 -5.12 -1.79
C ILE A 66 10.32 -5.00 -1.17
N TRP A 67 9.29 -4.74 -1.97
CA TRP A 67 7.92 -4.61 -1.48
C TRP A 67 7.37 -5.93 -0.95
N PRO A 68 6.42 -5.88 0.01
CA PRO A 68 5.92 -7.08 0.65
C PRO A 68 5.16 -7.94 -0.36
N LYS A 69 5.48 -9.23 -0.36
CA LYS A 69 4.81 -10.26 -1.19
C LYS A 69 3.47 -10.71 -0.62
N LYS A 70 3.12 -10.25 0.58
CA LYS A 70 1.84 -10.53 1.25
C LYS A 70 1.31 -9.27 1.89
N ILE A 71 0.02 -9.01 1.69
CA ILE A 71 -0.72 -7.98 2.41
C ILE A 71 -1.98 -8.65 2.96
N LYS A 72 -2.06 -8.77 4.29
CA LYS A 72 -3.09 -9.57 4.98
C LYS A 72 -3.13 -11.01 4.45
N SER A 73 -4.28 -11.44 3.92
CA SER A 73 -4.52 -12.77 3.36
C SER A 73 -4.27 -12.87 1.85
N PHE A 74 -3.84 -11.77 1.21
CA PHE A 74 -3.59 -11.72 -0.22
C PHE A 74 -2.10 -11.91 -0.52
N GLU A 75 -1.82 -12.79 -1.49
CA GLU A 75 -0.51 -12.87 -2.13
C GLU A 75 -0.38 -11.72 -3.13
N ILE A 76 0.71 -10.97 -3.08
CA ILE A 76 0.98 -9.84 -3.97
C ILE A 76 2.07 -10.24 -4.95
N LYS A 77 1.74 -10.18 -6.25
CA LYS A 77 2.68 -10.46 -7.33
C LYS A 77 2.93 -9.19 -8.14
N TYR A 78 4.11 -8.61 -7.96
CA TYR A 78 4.60 -7.51 -8.78
C TYR A 78 5.07 -8.05 -10.13
N LEU A 79 4.53 -7.52 -11.21
CA LEU A 79 4.74 -8.02 -12.56
C LEU A 79 5.48 -6.98 -13.40
N GLY A 80 6.62 -7.36 -13.95
CA GLY A 80 7.26 -6.59 -15.00
C GLY A 80 6.50 -6.74 -16.32
N TYR A 81 6.73 -5.81 -17.25
CA TYR A 81 6.09 -5.83 -18.58
C TYR A 81 6.24 -7.18 -19.30
N PHE A 82 7.39 -7.83 -19.15
CA PHE A 82 7.68 -9.13 -19.77
C PHE A 82 6.84 -10.28 -19.20
N ASP A 83 6.33 -10.16 -17.97
CA ASP A 83 5.56 -11.21 -17.29
C ASP A 83 4.07 -11.17 -17.64
N TYR A 84 3.56 -10.05 -18.15
CA TYR A 84 2.13 -9.84 -18.38
C TYR A 84 1.52 -10.92 -19.25
N ARG A 85 2.14 -11.22 -20.39
CA ARG A 85 1.64 -12.23 -21.33
C ARG A 85 1.54 -13.61 -20.69
N LYS A 86 2.52 -13.98 -19.86
CA LYS A 86 2.55 -15.28 -19.18
C LYS A 86 1.40 -15.37 -18.17
N VAL A 87 1.29 -14.37 -17.30
CA VAL A 87 0.25 -14.33 -16.26
C VAL A 87 -1.15 -14.32 -16.87
N ILE A 88 -1.40 -13.53 -17.90
CA ILE A 88 -2.71 -13.48 -18.59
C ILE A 88 -3.09 -14.88 -19.12
N ARG A 89 -2.13 -15.62 -19.69
CA ARG A 89 -2.38 -16.98 -20.22
C ARG A 89 -2.62 -18.01 -19.13
N GLU A 90 -1.94 -17.88 -18.00
CA GLU A 90 -2.13 -18.76 -16.83
C GLU A 90 -3.47 -18.52 -16.11
N ASN A 91 -4.16 -17.42 -16.43
CA ASN A 91 -5.45 -17.04 -15.85
C ASN A 91 -6.53 -16.95 -16.96
N ASP A 92 -6.62 -17.96 -17.82
CA ASP A 92 -7.70 -18.11 -18.82
C ASP A 92 -7.88 -16.92 -19.79
N GLY A 93 -6.79 -16.18 -20.06
CA GLY A 93 -6.77 -15.10 -21.05
C GLY A 93 -7.23 -13.73 -20.54
N ASN A 94 -7.63 -13.62 -19.27
CA ASN A 94 -7.99 -12.36 -18.62
C ASN A 94 -7.53 -12.33 -17.18
N VAL A 95 -6.90 -11.24 -16.75
CA VAL A 95 -6.54 -11.03 -15.35
C VAL A 95 -6.73 -9.58 -14.96
N THR A 96 -7.12 -9.34 -13.71
CA THR A 96 -7.10 -7.99 -13.14
C THR A 96 -5.67 -7.66 -12.70
N MET A 97 -5.04 -6.69 -13.37
CA MET A 97 -3.77 -6.11 -12.93
C MET A 97 -4.01 -4.75 -12.30
N VAL A 98 -3.36 -4.48 -11.17
CA VAL A 98 -3.54 -3.25 -10.40
C VAL A 98 -2.37 -2.32 -10.67
N GLY A 99 -2.65 -1.11 -11.14
CA GLY A 99 -1.67 -0.02 -11.17
C GLY A 99 -1.76 0.84 -9.92
N ILE A 100 -0.62 1.33 -9.44
CA ILE A 100 -0.55 2.31 -8.35
C ILE A 100 -0.04 3.62 -8.97
N GLY A 101 -0.84 4.68 -8.86
CA GLY A 101 -0.48 6.00 -9.36
C GLY A 101 0.57 6.69 -8.49
N PRO A 102 1.24 7.73 -9.02
CA PRO A 102 2.11 8.58 -8.22
C PRO A 102 1.33 9.29 -7.11
N LEU A 103 2.05 9.74 -6.08
CA LEU A 103 1.50 10.66 -5.09
C LEU A 103 1.14 11.98 -5.77
N GLN A 104 -0.12 12.37 -5.65
CA GLN A 104 -0.65 13.60 -6.24
C GLN A 104 -1.10 14.57 -5.15
N TYR A 105 -1.10 15.86 -5.47
CA TYR A 105 -1.66 16.91 -4.61
C TYR A 105 -2.59 17.80 -5.41
N ARG A 106 -3.87 17.84 -5.05
CA ARG A 106 -4.89 18.65 -5.75
C ARG A 106 -5.94 19.14 -4.77
N LYS A 107 -6.35 20.41 -4.90
CA LYS A 107 -7.40 21.04 -4.07
C LYS A 107 -7.16 20.84 -2.55
N GLY A 108 -5.90 20.95 -2.11
CA GLY A 108 -5.56 20.84 -0.70
C GLY A 108 -5.41 19.41 -0.16
N LYS A 109 -5.54 18.37 -0.99
CA LYS A 109 -5.49 16.97 -0.56
C LYS A 109 -4.36 16.22 -1.26
N PHE A 110 -3.62 15.43 -0.49
CA PHE A 110 -2.71 14.42 -1.04
C PHE A 110 -3.50 13.15 -1.34
N TYR A 111 -3.18 12.46 -2.44
CA TYR A 111 -3.84 11.20 -2.75
C TYR A 111 -2.98 10.29 -3.63
N VAL A 112 -3.29 9.00 -3.56
CA VAL A 112 -2.75 7.94 -4.42
C VAL A 112 -3.92 7.17 -5.00
N ASP A 113 -3.88 6.94 -6.31
CA ASP A 113 -4.88 6.15 -7.02
C ASP A 113 -4.42 4.69 -7.15
N VAL A 114 -5.31 3.75 -6.86
CA VAL A 114 -5.12 2.31 -7.09
C VAL A 114 -6.14 1.86 -8.13
N ILE A 115 -5.64 1.53 -9.32
CA ILE A 115 -6.46 1.37 -10.53
C ILE A 115 -6.45 -0.10 -10.97
N PRO A 116 -7.54 -0.85 -10.79
CA PRO A 116 -7.68 -2.18 -11.35
C PRO A 116 -7.96 -2.10 -12.86
N PHE A 117 -7.14 -2.80 -13.65
CA PHE A 117 -7.30 -2.95 -15.08
C PHE A 117 -7.69 -4.38 -15.41
N SER A 118 -8.83 -4.57 -16.08
CA SER A 118 -9.06 -5.82 -16.80
C SER A 118 -8.06 -5.90 -17.93
N THR A 119 -7.19 -6.91 -17.86
CA THR A 119 -6.03 -7.04 -18.73
C THR A 119 -6.14 -8.30 -19.56
N THR A 120 -6.09 -8.15 -20.88
CA THR A 120 -6.18 -9.26 -21.83
C THR A 120 -5.02 -9.22 -22.81
N TYR A 121 -4.75 -10.35 -23.45
CA TYR A 121 -3.73 -10.45 -24.50
C TYR A 121 -4.37 -10.90 -25.80
N SER A 122 -4.43 -10.01 -26.79
CA SER A 122 -5.01 -10.31 -28.10
C SER A 122 -4.24 -9.56 -29.19
N LYS A 123 -4.25 -10.09 -30.42
CA LYS A 123 -3.56 -9.48 -31.58
C LYS A 123 -2.08 -9.12 -31.30
N ARG A 124 -1.38 -9.96 -30.53
CA ARG A 124 0.02 -9.79 -30.10
C ARG A 124 0.28 -8.58 -29.17
N ALA A 125 -0.75 -7.97 -28.60
CA ALA A 125 -0.65 -6.85 -27.69
C ALA A 125 -1.37 -7.13 -26.36
N VAL A 126 -0.91 -6.47 -25.29
CA VAL A 126 -1.61 -6.43 -24.00
C VAL A 126 -2.58 -5.25 -24.04
N HIS A 127 -3.84 -5.49 -23.69
CA HIS A 127 -4.89 -4.46 -23.62
C HIS A 127 -5.29 -4.27 -22.17
N PHE A 128 -5.43 -3.01 -21.76
CA PHE A 128 -5.86 -2.61 -20.43
C PHE A 128 -7.17 -1.85 -20.56
N SER A 129 -8.17 -2.23 -19.77
CA SER A 129 -9.43 -1.51 -19.63
C SER A 129 -9.70 -1.24 -18.15
N ASN A 130 -10.03 0.00 -17.79
CA ASN A 130 -10.41 0.39 -16.44
C ASN A 130 -11.81 1.02 -16.44
N GLY A 131 -12.66 0.62 -15.49
CA GLY A 131 -13.94 1.27 -15.22
C GLY A 131 -13.87 2.28 -14.08
N GLY A 132 -12.73 2.38 -13.41
CA GLY A 132 -12.55 3.21 -12.22
C GLY A 132 -11.36 2.77 -11.38
N GLY A 133 -11.29 3.29 -10.16
CA GLY A 133 -10.22 3.02 -9.22
C GLY A 133 -10.55 3.51 -7.81
N LEU A 134 -9.71 3.08 -6.87
CA LEU A 134 -9.75 3.54 -5.49
C LEU A 134 -8.80 4.71 -5.32
N THR A 135 -9.31 5.88 -4.97
CA THR A 135 -8.50 7.03 -4.57
C THR A 135 -8.37 7.03 -3.05
N VAL A 136 -7.15 6.98 -2.53
CA VAL A 136 -6.86 7.03 -1.10
C VAL A 136 -6.29 8.40 -0.77
N TYR A 137 -6.99 9.14 0.09
CA TYR A 137 -6.65 10.50 0.47
C TYR A 137 -5.87 10.55 1.79
N PHE A 138 -4.88 11.42 1.81
CA PHE A 138 -4.01 11.68 2.94
C PHE A 138 -4.01 13.17 3.30
N GLU A 139 -3.77 13.44 4.57
CA GLU A 139 -3.59 14.79 5.11
C GLU A 139 -2.21 14.88 5.76
N TYR A 140 -1.54 16.03 5.64
CA TYR A 140 -0.26 16.23 6.31
C TYR A 140 -0.50 16.59 7.78
N ASP A 141 -0.02 15.74 8.68
CA ASP A 141 -0.04 15.97 10.12
C ASP A 141 1.28 16.64 10.55
N LYS A 142 1.18 17.84 11.14
CA LYS A 142 2.35 18.63 11.56
C LYS A 142 3.04 18.07 12.80
N GLU A 143 2.30 17.46 13.72
CA GLU A 143 2.84 16.91 14.96
C GLU A 143 3.63 15.63 14.66
N ARG A 144 3.09 14.82 13.74
CA ARG A 144 3.66 13.56 13.29
C ARG A 144 4.63 13.70 12.12
N LYS A 145 4.67 14.89 11.49
CA LYS A 145 5.52 15.23 10.33
C LYS A 145 5.37 14.25 9.16
N GLY A 146 4.15 13.79 8.89
CA GLY A 146 3.90 12.75 7.88
C GLY A 146 2.51 12.84 7.27
N LEU A 147 2.32 12.10 6.17
CA LEU A 147 1.00 11.95 5.55
C LEU A 147 0.21 10.87 6.29
N ILE A 148 -0.93 11.27 6.87
CA ILE A 148 -1.84 10.37 7.57
C ILE A 148 -3.05 10.07 6.68
N TYR A 149 -3.51 8.82 6.71
CA TYR A 149 -4.74 8.42 6.04
C TYR A 149 -5.93 9.25 6.54
N LYS A 150 -6.76 9.72 5.61
CA LYS A 150 -7.98 10.47 5.92
C LYS A 150 -9.24 9.71 5.52
N THR A 151 -9.33 9.34 4.25
CA THR A 151 -10.50 8.70 3.66
C THR A 151 -10.14 8.03 2.34
N GLU A 152 -11.03 7.22 1.80
CA GLU A 152 -10.91 6.64 0.47
C GLU A 152 -12.24 6.70 -0.27
N GLU A 153 -12.17 6.72 -1.59
CA GLU A 153 -13.34 6.82 -2.46
C GLU A 153 -13.14 5.96 -3.70
N TRP A 154 -14.16 5.19 -4.07
CA TRP A 154 -14.22 4.54 -5.37
C TRP A 154 -14.79 5.51 -6.39
N GLY A 155 -13.98 5.87 -7.38
CA GLY A 155 -14.38 6.70 -8.51
C GLY A 155 -14.32 5.91 -9.82
N GLY A 156 -15.02 6.39 -10.85
CA GLY A 156 -15.07 5.76 -12.16
C GLY A 156 -15.50 6.72 -13.25
N ILE A 157 -15.33 6.30 -14.52
CA ILE A 157 -15.81 7.02 -15.71
C ILE A 157 -17.30 6.76 -15.88
#